data_AF-A0A6N7LHF2-F1
#
_entry.id   AF-A0A6N7LHF2-F1
#
_cell.length_a   1.000
_cell.length_b   1.000
_cell.length_c   1.000
_cell.angle_alpha   90.00
_cell.angle_beta   90.00
_cell.angle_gamma   90.00
#
_symmetry.space_group_name_H-M   'P 1'
#
loop_
_entity.id
_entity.type
_entity.pdbx_description
1 polymer ?
#
loop_
_entity_poly.entity_id
_entity_poly.type
_entity_poly.pdbx_seq_one_letter_code
_entity_poly.pdbx_strand_id
1 'polypeptide(L)'
;MRLTACLLVIATLCLSAGPGAAAEMVPAGNRHVEQPKIPGASVRRTKAGRTSFNAKYEKVRDLLASDRQLVGKIKSVAGAYGIAPIHMIGAIVGEHTYNVDAYDRLQSYYVKAAAYAGNSFQFGYDGESVDEFVARPQFSACAGKDNSYALWSCRERVWESEFRGRSVGGQSFPNNRFSAVFFQPFFAGQTFGLGQINPLTALMLTDMVSRVSGYERLDENNAAGVYEAIMDPDVSLAYMAASIRHSIDAYRSIAGMDISNNPGLTATLYNVGNPDQRAAALAAKNQGGEVHWPEENYYGWLVNDKLAELEGLL
;
A
#
# COMPACT_ATOMS: atom_id res chain seq x y z
N MET A 1 39.40 -53.49 -45.59
CA MET A 1 39.90 -52.10 -45.54
C MET A 1 38.77 -51.15 -45.90
N ARG A 2 38.61 -50.07 -45.14
CA ARG A 2 37.63 -48.96 -45.25
C ARG A 2 36.34 -49.14 -44.43
N LEU A 3 36.40 -48.65 -43.19
CA LEU A 3 35.28 -48.29 -42.34
C LEU A 3 34.64 -46.98 -42.85
N THR A 4 33.32 -46.93 -42.91
CA THR A 4 32.55 -45.70 -43.16
C THR A 4 31.94 -45.26 -41.82
N ALA A 5 32.46 -44.16 -41.27
CA ALA A 5 31.98 -43.56 -40.03
C ALA A 5 30.86 -42.55 -40.33
N CYS A 6 29.67 -42.76 -39.76
CA CYS A 6 28.61 -41.76 -39.70
C CYS A 6 28.90 -40.77 -38.57
N LEU A 7 29.18 -39.50 -38.91
CA LEU A 7 29.19 -38.40 -37.95
C LEU A 7 27.75 -37.90 -37.74
N LEU A 8 27.23 -38.06 -36.53
CA LEU A 8 26.09 -37.29 -36.02
C LEU A 8 26.57 -35.92 -35.55
N VAL A 9 26.06 -34.85 -36.15
CA VAL A 9 26.24 -33.48 -35.65
C VAL A 9 25.04 -33.14 -34.77
N ILE A 10 25.26 -33.05 -33.46
CA ILE A 10 24.27 -32.54 -32.50
C ILE A 10 24.48 -31.03 -32.42
N ALA A 11 23.54 -30.25 -32.97
CA ALA A 11 23.50 -28.81 -32.83
C ALA A 11 22.81 -28.44 -31.50
N THR A 12 23.58 -28.11 -30.48
CA THR A 12 23.09 -27.47 -29.25
C THR A 12 22.70 -26.03 -29.54
N LEU A 13 21.40 -25.72 -29.58
CA LEU A 13 20.91 -24.35 -29.47
C LEU A 13 21.18 -23.84 -28.05
N CYS A 14 22.19 -22.99 -27.89
CA CYS A 14 22.31 -22.15 -26.71
C CYS A 14 21.23 -21.05 -26.79
N LEU A 15 20.14 -21.19 -26.03
CA LEU A 15 19.31 -20.03 -25.69
C LEU A 15 20.14 -19.12 -24.80
N SER A 16 20.68 -18.05 -25.37
CA SER A 16 21.22 -16.93 -24.60
C SER A 16 20.06 -16.24 -23.89
N ALA A 17 19.87 -16.54 -22.60
CA ALA A 17 19.11 -15.67 -21.71
C ALA A 17 19.83 -14.31 -21.72
N GLY A 18 19.18 -13.29 -22.29
CA GLY A 18 19.70 -11.93 -22.27
C GLY A 18 19.90 -11.45 -20.83
N PRO A 19 20.86 -10.55 -20.56
CA PRO A 19 20.98 -9.94 -19.25
C PRO A 19 19.64 -9.27 -18.92
N GLY A 20 19.05 -9.59 -17.77
CA GLY A 20 17.89 -8.85 -17.28
C GLY A 20 18.28 -7.38 -17.20
N ALA A 21 17.59 -6.52 -17.94
CA ALA A 21 17.82 -5.09 -17.90
C ALA A 21 17.64 -4.63 -16.45
N ALA A 22 18.65 -3.92 -15.91
CA ALA A 22 18.54 -3.32 -14.60
C ALA A 22 17.35 -2.34 -14.60
N ALA A 23 16.59 -2.32 -13.51
CA ALA A 23 15.47 -1.39 -13.39
C ALA A 23 15.95 0.05 -13.56
N GLU A 24 15.23 0.82 -14.36
CA GLU A 24 15.59 2.20 -14.67
C GLU A 24 15.28 3.10 -13.47
N MET A 25 16.28 3.85 -13.01
CA MET A 25 16.12 4.74 -11.87
C MET A 25 15.20 5.90 -12.24
N VAL A 26 14.09 6.04 -11.51
CA VAL A 26 13.18 7.16 -11.72
C VAL A 26 13.81 8.44 -11.17
N PRO A 27 13.87 9.54 -11.96
CA PRO A 27 14.44 10.79 -11.48
C PRO A 27 13.69 11.32 -10.24
N ALA A 28 14.45 11.90 -9.31
CA ALA A 28 13.88 12.55 -8.13
C ALA A 28 13.08 13.81 -8.51
N GLY A 29 12.19 14.24 -7.61
CA GLY A 29 11.40 15.45 -7.75
C GLY A 29 10.18 15.31 -8.66
N ASN A 30 9.38 16.36 -8.71
CA ASN A 30 8.06 16.36 -9.35
C ASN A 30 8.11 16.27 -10.87
N ARG A 31 7.21 15.47 -11.45
CA ARG A 31 6.96 15.47 -12.89
C ARG A 31 6.12 16.67 -13.34
N HIS A 32 5.31 17.21 -12.42
CA HIS A 32 4.44 18.36 -12.66
C HIS A 32 4.99 19.62 -12.00
N VAL A 33 5.04 20.74 -12.72
CA VAL A 33 5.49 22.04 -12.18
C VAL A 33 4.54 22.55 -11.10
N GLU A 34 3.24 22.37 -11.31
CA GLU A 34 2.20 22.75 -10.35
C GLU A 34 1.63 21.52 -9.65
N GLN A 35 1.14 21.72 -8.42
CA GLN A 35 0.52 20.65 -7.66
C GLN A 35 -0.72 20.11 -8.39
N PRO A 36 -0.82 18.78 -8.59
CA PRO A 36 -2.04 18.17 -9.11
C PRO A 36 -3.28 18.50 -8.27
N LYS A 37 -4.46 18.44 -8.87
CA LYS A 37 -5.71 18.81 -8.21
C LYS A 37 -5.97 17.97 -6.95
N ILE A 38 -6.21 18.66 -5.83
CA ILE A 38 -6.60 18.04 -4.56
C ILE A 38 -8.08 17.57 -4.65
N PRO A 39 -8.40 16.32 -4.26
CA PRO A 39 -9.75 15.80 -4.27
C PRO A 39 -10.71 16.63 -3.41
N GLY A 40 -11.95 16.79 -3.90
CA GLY A 40 -12.97 17.58 -3.21
C GLY A 40 -13.32 17.06 -1.82
N ALA A 41 -13.17 15.75 -1.56
CA ALA A 41 -13.35 15.18 -0.23
C ALA A 41 -12.34 15.72 0.80
N SER A 42 -11.07 15.81 0.42
CA SER A 42 -10.00 16.38 1.26
C SER A 42 -10.23 17.86 1.54
N VAL A 43 -10.69 18.62 0.53
CA VAL A 43 -11.07 20.03 0.68
C VAL A 43 -12.24 20.19 1.66
N ARG A 44 -13.31 19.38 1.51
CA ARG A 44 -14.47 19.43 2.40
C ARG A 44 -14.10 19.10 3.85
N ARG A 45 -13.30 18.05 4.10
CA ARG A 45 -12.85 17.68 5.44
C ARG A 45 -12.03 18.79 6.10
N THR A 46 -11.10 19.39 5.34
CA THR A 46 -10.24 20.48 5.82
C THR A 46 -11.07 21.72 6.19
N LYS A 47 -12.07 22.06 5.37
CA LYS A 47 -13.03 23.13 5.68
C LYS A 47 -13.90 22.81 6.90
N ALA A 48 -14.38 21.58 7.04
CA ALA A 48 -15.17 21.15 8.19
C ALA A 48 -14.38 21.23 9.50
N GLY A 49 -13.08 20.90 9.46
CA GLY A 49 -12.15 21.09 10.57
C GLY A 49 -11.69 22.53 10.80
N ARG A 50 -12.24 23.51 10.06
CA ARG A 50 -11.91 24.94 10.16
C ARG A 50 -10.41 25.23 10.11
N THR A 51 -9.68 24.52 9.25
CA THR A 51 -8.23 24.64 9.09
C THR A 51 -7.84 24.76 7.61
N SER A 52 -6.56 24.84 7.31
CA SER A 52 -5.99 24.89 5.96
C SER A 52 -4.96 23.77 5.76
N PHE A 53 -4.66 23.42 4.51
CA PHE A 53 -3.63 22.42 4.24
C PHE A 53 -2.25 22.85 4.76
N ASN A 54 -1.89 24.13 4.65
CA ASN A 54 -0.63 24.64 5.18
C ASN A 54 -0.55 24.50 6.70
N ALA A 55 -1.62 24.88 7.42
CA ALA A 55 -1.65 24.74 8.87
C ALA A 55 -1.55 23.27 9.31
N LYS A 56 -2.17 22.35 8.56
CA LYS A 56 -2.07 20.91 8.80
C LYS A 56 -0.67 20.37 8.53
N TYR A 57 -0.03 20.83 7.45
CA TYR A 57 1.36 20.51 7.11
C TYR A 57 2.32 20.96 8.21
N GLU A 58 2.24 22.24 8.62
CA GLU A 58 3.08 22.80 9.69
C GLU A 58 2.90 22.01 10.99
N LYS A 59 1.66 21.67 11.35
CA LYS A 59 1.36 20.89 12.55
C LYS A 59 2.00 19.50 12.56
N VAL A 60 1.92 18.74 11.46
CA VAL A 60 2.56 17.41 11.40
C VAL A 60 4.09 17.51 11.33
N ARG A 61 4.62 18.50 10.60
CA ARG A 61 6.06 18.78 10.56
C ARG A 61 6.59 19.09 11.96
N ASP A 62 5.94 19.98 12.69
CA ASP A 62 6.39 20.41 14.03
C ASP A 62 6.29 19.26 15.05
N LEU A 63 5.27 18.41 14.93
CA LEU A 63 5.18 17.17 15.71
C LEU A 63 6.40 16.28 15.46
N LEU A 64 6.73 16.02 14.19
CA LEU A 64 7.89 15.19 13.84
C LEU A 64 9.21 15.83 14.27
N ALA A 65 9.33 17.15 14.16
CA ALA A 65 10.53 17.89 14.58
C ALA A 65 10.76 17.85 16.10
N SER A 66 9.68 17.83 16.88
CA SER A 66 9.72 17.83 18.35
C SER A 66 9.80 16.42 18.94
N ASP A 67 9.20 15.41 18.31
CA ASP A 67 9.19 14.03 18.79
C ASP A 67 10.38 13.22 18.23
N ARG A 68 11.55 13.40 18.87
CA ARG A 68 12.78 12.67 18.51
C ARG A 68 12.67 11.17 18.73
N GLN A 69 11.82 10.72 19.67
CA GLN A 69 11.62 9.29 19.91
C GLN A 69 10.87 8.66 18.74
N LEU A 70 9.79 9.30 18.27
CA LEU A 70 9.05 8.86 17.08
C LEU A 70 9.96 8.82 15.85
N VAL A 71 10.73 9.88 15.59
CA VAL A 71 11.67 9.90 14.46
C VAL A 71 12.71 8.79 14.58
N GLY A 72 13.22 8.52 15.80
CA GLY A 72 14.12 7.40 16.06
C GLY A 72 13.50 6.04 15.72
N LYS A 73 12.23 5.82 16.09
CA LYS A 73 11.47 4.61 15.71
C LYS A 73 11.28 4.52 14.21
N ILE A 74 10.90 5.61 13.53
CA ILE A 74 10.76 5.66 12.06
C ILE A 74 12.06 5.25 11.38
N LYS A 75 13.20 5.80 11.80
CA LYS A 75 14.51 5.43 11.23
C LYS A 75 14.84 3.95 11.43
N SER A 76 14.61 3.45 12.64
CA SER A 76 14.86 2.04 12.98
C SER A 76 14.02 1.10 12.12
N VAL A 77 12.72 1.35 12.05
CA VAL A 77 11.78 0.55 11.25
C VAL A 77 12.12 0.67 9.76
N ALA A 78 12.33 1.87 9.22
CA ALA A 78 12.72 2.07 7.82
C ALA A 78 13.99 1.27 7.45
N GLY A 79 14.99 1.28 8.34
CA GLY A 79 16.21 0.48 8.19
C GLY A 79 15.95 -1.02 8.13
N ALA A 80 15.09 -1.55 9.01
CA ALA A 80 14.72 -2.96 9.01
C ALA A 80 14.05 -3.42 7.69
N TYR A 81 13.29 -2.52 7.04
CA TYR A 81 12.63 -2.79 5.76
C TYR A 81 13.47 -2.41 4.54
N GLY A 82 14.70 -1.91 4.74
CA GLY A 82 15.59 -1.52 3.64
C GLY A 82 15.04 -0.37 2.79
N ILE A 83 14.44 0.63 3.45
CA ILE A 83 13.95 1.87 2.82
C ILE A 83 14.56 3.10 3.52
N ALA A 84 14.74 4.19 2.78
CA ALA A 84 15.15 5.45 3.39
C ALA A 84 14.02 5.99 4.31
N PRO A 85 14.32 6.52 5.52
CA PRO A 85 13.29 6.99 6.45
C PRO A 85 12.40 8.11 5.88
N ILE A 86 12.90 8.86 4.90
CA ILE A 86 12.16 9.93 4.22
C ILE A 86 10.88 9.44 3.54
N HIS A 87 10.82 8.18 3.08
CA HIS A 87 9.58 7.64 2.51
C HIS A 87 8.48 7.52 3.57
N MET A 88 8.84 7.15 4.80
CA MET A 88 7.88 7.09 5.90
C MET A 88 7.46 8.50 6.33
N ILE A 89 8.41 9.42 6.48
CA ILE A 89 8.11 10.83 6.78
C ILE A 89 7.16 11.41 5.72
N GLY A 90 7.44 11.21 4.43
CA GLY A 90 6.58 11.68 3.34
C GLY A 90 5.17 11.10 3.38
N ALA A 91 5.03 9.81 3.67
CA ALA A 91 3.73 9.17 3.82
C ALA A 91 2.93 9.73 5.01
N ILE A 92 3.54 9.93 6.19
CA ILE A 92 2.89 10.56 7.35
C ILE A 92 2.48 12.00 7.03
N VAL A 93 3.41 12.79 6.49
CA VAL A 93 3.19 14.22 6.21
C VAL A 93 2.04 14.41 5.23
N GLY A 94 2.02 13.65 4.12
CA GLY A 94 0.90 13.74 3.19
C GLY A 94 -0.43 13.40 3.87
N GLU A 95 -0.46 12.39 4.74
CA GLU A 95 -1.69 11.81 5.29
C GLU A 95 -2.36 12.81 6.22
N HIS A 96 -1.54 13.37 7.09
CA HIS A 96 -1.95 14.38 8.04
C HIS A 96 -2.12 15.76 7.39
N THR A 97 -1.55 16.00 6.21
CA THR A 97 -1.86 17.22 5.45
C THR A 97 -3.23 17.11 4.78
N TYR A 98 -3.54 16.04 4.06
CA TYR A 98 -4.71 15.99 3.17
C TYR A 98 -5.90 15.18 3.68
N ASN A 99 -5.71 14.23 4.59
CA ASN A 99 -6.75 13.26 4.93
C ASN A 99 -7.24 13.41 6.37
N VAL A 100 -6.32 13.40 7.33
CA VAL A 100 -6.61 13.41 8.78
C VAL A 100 -5.88 14.55 9.49
N ASP A 101 -6.18 14.84 10.76
CA ASP A 101 -5.42 15.79 11.59
C ASP A 101 -4.54 15.00 12.60
N ALA A 102 -3.30 15.44 12.82
CA ALA A 102 -2.27 14.76 13.60
C ALA A 102 -2.61 14.56 15.09
N TYR A 103 -3.40 15.46 15.68
CA TYR A 103 -3.68 15.41 17.13
C TYR A 103 -5.03 14.78 17.52
N ASP A 104 -5.94 14.57 16.56
CA ASP A 104 -7.36 14.34 16.89
C ASP A 104 -7.70 12.96 17.49
N ARG A 105 -6.74 12.02 17.63
CA ARG A 105 -7.15 10.60 17.58
C ARG A 105 -6.61 9.58 18.56
N LEU A 106 -5.61 9.84 19.41
CA LEU A 106 -5.25 8.81 20.41
C LEU A 106 -6.46 8.46 21.29
N GLN A 107 -7.23 9.45 21.75
CA GLN A 107 -8.48 9.20 22.50
C GLN A 107 -9.56 8.54 21.63
N SER A 108 -9.72 8.93 20.37
CA SER A 108 -10.69 8.29 19.45
C SER A 108 -10.33 6.84 19.15
N TYR A 109 -9.04 6.49 19.15
CA TYR A 109 -8.57 5.13 18.89
C TYR A 109 -8.93 4.20 20.04
N TYR A 110 -8.75 4.63 21.29
CA TYR A 110 -9.17 3.84 22.45
C TYR A 110 -10.69 3.62 22.49
N VAL A 111 -11.49 4.65 22.18
CA VAL A 111 -12.95 4.52 22.10
C VAL A 111 -13.36 3.53 21.00
N LYS A 112 -12.66 3.56 19.85
CA LYS A 112 -12.91 2.61 18.76
C LYS A 112 -12.44 1.21 19.12
N ALA A 113 -11.26 1.05 19.73
CA ALA A 113 -10.72 -0.23 20.17
C ALA A 113 -11.71 -0.94 21.12
N ALA A 114 -12.34 -0.20 22.03
CA ALA A 114 -13.39 -0.73 22.91
C ALA A 114 -14.62 -1.24 22.13
N ALA A 115 -14.99 -0.60 21.01
CA ALA A 115 -16.06 -1.09 20.13
C ALA A 115 -15.68 -2.38 19.39
N TYR A 116 -14.39 -2.69 19.25
CA TYR A 116 -13.86 -3.89 18.59
C TYR A 116 -13.55 -5.04 19.55
N ALA A 117 -13.57 -4.81 20.87
CA ALA A 117 -13.27 -5.81 21.90
C ALA A 117 -14.46 -6.75 22.24
N GLY A 118 -15.58 -6.66 21.52
CA GLY A 118 -16.75 -7.53 21.73
C GLY A 118 -16.68 -8.84 20.95
N ASN A 119 -17.15 -9.94 21.55
CA ASN A 119 -17.15 -11.31 20.99
C ASN A 119 -17.97 -11.53 19.71
N SER A 120 -18.63 -10.51 19.15
CA SER A 120 -19.44 -10.60 17.91
C SER A 120 -18.79 -9.89 16.73
N PHE A 121 -17.51 -9.54 16.83
CA PHE A 121 -16.82 -8.75 15.82
C PHE A 121 -16.15 -9.63 14.74
N GLN A 122 -16.69 -9.58 13.51
CA GLN A 122 -16.14 -10.30 12.35
C GLN A 122 -16.08 -9.40 11.11
N PHE A 123 -15.14 -9.67 10.21
CA PHE A 123 -15.14 -9.08 8.87
C PHE A 123 -16.23 -9.76 8.03
N GLY A 124 -17.05 -8.97 7.34
CA GLY A 124 -18.22 -9.49 6.65
C GLY A 124 -19.11 -8.40 6.06
N TYR A 125 -20.08 -8.84 5.27
CA TYR A 125 -21.09 -8.00 4.65
C TYR A 125 -22.44 -8.71 4.66
N ASP A 126 -23.50 -8.00 5.06
CA ASP A 126 -24.88 -8.50 5.03
C ASP A 126 -25.07 -9.85 5.77
N GLY A 127 -24.38 -10.01 6.90
CA GLY A 127 -24.44 -11.22 7.74
C GLY A 127 -23.54 -12.37 7.29
N GLU A 128 -22.89 -12.26 6.13
CA GLU A 128 -21.91 -13.24 5.64
C GLU A 128 -20.50 -12.81 6.02
N SER A 129 -19.68 -13.72 6.57
CA SER A 129 -18.29 -13.41 6.89
C SER A 129 -17.42 -13.33 5.62
N VAL A 130 -16.24 -12.71 5.73
CA VAL A 130 -15.34 -12.59 4.57
C VAL A 130 -14.77 -13.94 4.14
N ASP A 131 -14.51 -14.86 5.07
CA ASP A 131 -14.00 -16.21 4.79
C ASP A 131 -15.06 -17.06 4.08
N GLU A 132 -16.33 -17.00 4.52
CA GLU A 132 -17.47 -17.57 3.80
C GLU A 132 -17.57 -16.97 2.40
N PHE A 133 -17.44 -15.64 2.30
CA PHE A 133 -17.62 -14.94 1.04
C PHE A 133 -16.61 -15.35 -0.03
N VAL A 134 -15.33 -15.43 0.36
CA VAL A 134 -14.22 -15.78 -0.54
C VAL A 134 -14.07 -17.29 -0.79
N ALA A 135 -14.91 -18.12 -0.17
CA ALA A 135 -15.00 -19.55 -0.48
C ALA A 135 -15.80 -19.85 -1.76
N ARG A 136 -16.49 -18.85 -2.33
CA ARG A 136 -17.29 -19.03 -3.56
C ARG A 136 -16.43 -19.45 -4.77
N PRO A 137 -17.01 -20.18 -5.75
CA PRO A 137 -16.29 -20.67 -6.93
C PRO A 137 -15.55 -19.60 -7.75
N GLN A 138 -16.06 -18.36 -7.78
CA GLN A 138 -15.44 -17.22 -8.46
C GLN A 138 -14.01 -16.95 -7.95
N PHE A 139 -13.72 -17.27 -6.68
CA PHE A 139 -12.40 -17.08 -6.06
C PHE A 139 -11.46 -18.27 -6.26
N SER A 140 -11.89 -19.34 -6.93
CA SER A 140 -11.05 -20.53 -7.16
C SER A 140 -9.72 -20.23 -7.84
N ALA A 141 -9.67 -19.22 -8.72
CA ALA A 141 -8.43 -18.75 -9.37
C ALA A 141 -7.41 -18.11 -8.41
N CYS A 142 -7.84 -17.77 -7.19
CA CYS A 142 -7.00 -17.24 -6.12
C CYS A 142 -6.46 -18.34 -5.19
N ALA A 143 -6.91 -19.59 -5.35
CA ALA A 143 -6.35 -20.71 -4.60
C ALA A 143 -4.86 -20.90 -4.96
N GLY A 144 -4.04 -21.21 -3.96
CA GLY A 144 -2.62 -21.52 -4.16
C GLY A 144 -1.72 -20.31 -4.46
N LYS A 145 -2.16 -19.08 -4.19
CA LYS A 145 -1.24 -17.92 -4.23
C LYS A 145 -0.18 -18.04 -3.13
N ASP A 146 1.06 -17.71 -3.49
CA ASP A 146 2.25 -18.00 -2.68
C ASP A 146 2.36 -17.20 -1.37
N ASN A 147 1.66 -16.07 -1.28
CA ASN A 147 1.70 -15.20 -0.12
C ASN A 147 0.38 -14.41 0.04
N SER A 148 0.20 -13.83 1.22
CA SER A 148 -1.01 -13.08 1.59
C SER A 148 -1.29 -11.91 0.66
N TYR A 149 -0.25 -11.21 0.18
CA TYR A 149 -0.43 -10.09 -0.74
C TYR A 149 -1.05 -10.56 -2.06
N ALA A 150 -0.45 -11.58 -2.68
CA ALA A 150 -0.94 -12.14 -3.94
C ALA A 150 -2.33 -12.75 -3.82
N LEU A 151 -2.65 -13.37 -2.67
CA LEU A 151 -3.97 -13.91 -2.35
C LEU A 151 -5.03 -12.83 -2.28
N TRP A 152 -4.83 -11.82 -1.42
CA TRP A 152 -5.80 -10.76 -1.20
C TRP A 152 -5.94 -9.84 -2.41
N SER A 153 -4.86 -9.50 -3.11
CA SER A 153 -4.95 -8.79 -4.40
C SER A 153 -5.73 -9.57 -5.46
N CYS A 154 -5.63 -10.90 -5.47
CA CYS A 154 -6.44 -11.72 -6.36
C CYS A 154 -7.93 -11.65 -6.00
N ARG A 155 -8.25 -11.77 -4.70
CA ARG A 155 -9.62 -11.65 -4.18
C ARG A 155 -10.21 -10.27 -4.52
N GLU A 156 -9.44 -9.20 -4.36
CA GLU A 156 -9.87 -7.85 -4.77
C GLU A 156 -10.17 -7.75 -6.27
N ARG A 157 -9.34 -8.34 -7.13
CA ARG A 157 -9.61 -8.34 -8.59
C ARG A 157 -10.91 -9.09 -8.93
N VAL A 158 -11.15 -10.23 -8.29
CA VAL A 158 -12.39 -11.00 -8.47
C VAL A 158 -13.59 -10.18 -7.97
N TRP A 159 -13.48 -9.51 -6.83
CA TRP A 159 -14.52 -8.58 -6.35
C TRP A 159 -14.84 -7.50 -7.39
N GLU A 160 -13.82 -6.82 -7.90
CA GLU A 160 -13.97 -5.73 -8.86
C GLU A 160 -14.58 -6.19 -10.19
N SER A 161 -14.23 -7.38 -10.68
CA SER A 161 -14.74 -7.88 -11.98
C SER A 161 -16.11 -8.55 -11.88
N GLU A 162 -16.35 -9.34 -10.83
CA GLU A 162 -17.51 -10.22 -10.75
C GLU A 162 -18.64 -9.71 -9.84
N PHE A 163 -18.31 -8.95 -8.79
CA PHE A 163 -19.29 -8.64 -7.73
C PHE A 163 -19.64 -7.16 -7.63
N ARG A 164 -18.66 -6.25 -7.69
CA ARG A 164 -18.87 -4.82 -7.44
C ARG A 164 -19.99 -4.23 -8.30
N GLY A 165 -21.06 -3.77 -7.66
CA GLY A 165 -22.21 -3.16 -8.33
C GLY A 165 -23.06 -4.12 -9.17
N ARG A 166 -22.89 -5.44 -9.00
CA ARG A 166 -23.58 -6.49 -9.76
C ARG A 166 -24.48 -7.32 -8.85
N SER A 167 -25.39 -8.07 -9.46
CA SER A 167 -26.18 -9.10 -8.77
C SER A 167 -25.66 -10.48 -9.15
N VAL A 168 -25.28 -11.29 -8.17
CA VAL A 168 -24.72 -12.63 -8.35
C VAL A 168 -25.50 -13.59 -7.46
N GLY A 169 -26.05 -14.66 -8.04
CA GLY A 169 -26.82 -15.65 -7.28
C GLY A 169 -28.09 -15.09 -6.60
N GLY A 170 -28.68 -14.02 -7.14
CA GLY A 170 -29.86 -13.37 -6.57
C GLY A 170 -29.57 -12.32 -5.48
N GLN A 171 -28.32 -12.15 -5.07
CA GLN A 171 -27.89 -11.10 -4.12
C GLN A 171 -27.25 -9.94 -4.87
N SER A 172 -27.59 -8.70 -4.49
CA SER A 172 -27.02 -7.48 -5.08
C SER A 172 -25.89 -6.94 -4.22
N PHE A 173 -24.76 -6.60 -4.86
CA PHE A 173 -23.57 -6.13 -4.17
C PHE A 173 -23.35 -4.62 -4.37
N PRO A 174 -22.83 -3.89 -3.36
CA PRO A 174 -22.56 -2.46 -3.47
C PRO A 174 -21.56 -2.14 -4.58
N ASN A 175 -21.76 -1.01 -5.27
CA ASN A 175 -20.73 -0.43 -6.12
C ASN A 175 -19.66 0.28 -5.28
N ASN A 176 -18.93 -0.48 -4.49
CA ASN A 176 -17.88 0.02 -3.59
C ASN A 176 -16.68 -0.94 -3.56
N ARG A 177 -15.55 -0.48 -3.02
CA ARG A 177 -14.30 -1.26 -2.93
C ARG A 177 -14.47 -2.44 -1.98
N PHE A 178 -13.79 -3.56 -2.25
CA PHE A 178 -13.84 -4.78 -1.42
C PHE A 178 -13.50 -4.47 0.05
N SER A 179 -12.41 -3.73 0.27
CA SER A 179 -11.97 -3.27 1.59
C SER A 179 -13.08 -2.51 2.35
N ALA A 180 -13.89 -1.74 1.63
CA ALA A 180 -14.94 -0.93 2.22
C ALA A 180 -16.21 -1.71 2.53
N VAL A 181 -16.47 -2.77 1.78
CA VAL A 181 -17.65 -3.61 1.96
C VAL A 181 -17.43 -4.61 3.10
N PHE A 182 -16.28 -5.28 3.15
CA PHE A 182 -16.05 -6.41 4.08
C PHE A 182 -15.23 -6.05 5.32
N PHE A 183 -14.36 -5.04 5.24
CA PHE A 183 -13.37 -4.78 6.28
C PHE A 183 -13.60 -3.49 7.09
N GLN A 184 -14.75 -2.84 6.92
CA GLN A 184 -15.03 -1.52 7.52
C GLN A 184 -16.42 -1.40 8.16
N PRO A 185 -16.78 -2.30 9.10
CA PRO A 185 -18.16 -2.45 9.58
C PRO A 185 -18.72 -1.26 10.38
N PHE A 186 -17.90 -0.43 11.04
CA PHE A 186 -18.43 0.61 11.96
C PHE A 186 -18.13 2.06 11.58
N PHE A 187 -17.03 2.33 10.86
CA PHE A 187 -16.53 3.71 10.70
C PHE A 187 -16.27 4.16 9.26
N ALA A 188 -16.89 3.50 8.27
CA ALA A 188 -16.98 3.95 6.88
C ALA A 188 -15.64 4.43 6.27
N GLY A 189 -14.69 3.52 6.01
CA GLY A 189 -13.44 3.93 5.32
C GLY A 189 -12.22 4.12 6.20
N GLN A 190 -12.37 4.11 7.53
CA GLN A 190 -11.34 4.66 8.40
C GLN A 190 -10.12 3.75 8.58
N THR A 191 -9.00 4.43 8.66
CA THR A 191 -7.63 3.96 8.80
C THR A 191 -7.09 4.30 10.18
N PHE A 192 -6.10 3.55 10.67
CA PHE A 192 -5.67 3.60 12.07
C PHE A 192 -4.17 3.83 12.25
N GLY A 193 -3.79 4.34 13.43
CA GLY A 193 -2.41 4.68 13.77
C GLY A 193 -1.86 5.88 13.00
N LEU A 194 -0.59 6.21 13.23
CA LEU A 194 0.11 7.29 12.48
C LEU A 194 0.21 6.97 10.99
N GLY A 195 0.29 5.69 10.62
CA GLY A 195 0.33 5.26 9.23
C GLY A 195 -1.02 5.33 8.52
N GLN A 196 -2.14 5.42 9.23
CA GLN A 196 -3.46 5.27 8.60
C GLN A 196 -3.56 3.97 7.77
N ILE A 197 -3.23 2.83 8.37
CA ILE A 197 -3.37 1.51 7.73
C ILE A 197 -4.81 1.00 7.89
N ASN A 198 -5.35 0.35 6.85
CA ASN A 198 -6.64 -0.35 6.90
C ASN A 198 -6.45 -1.86 7.07
N PRO A 199 -7.46 -2.60 7.57
CA PRO A 199 -7.34 -4.03 7.86
C PRO A 199 -6.91 -4.90 6.67
N LEU A 200 -7.47 -4.66 5.48
CA LEU A 200 -7.13 -5.45 4.29
C LEU A 200 -5.65 -5.25 3.90
N THR A 201 -5.16 -4.01 3.93
CA THR A 201 -3.74 -3.73 3.68
C THR A 201 -2.83 -4.41 4.70
N ALA A 202 -3.24 -4.49 5.97
CA ALA A 202 -2.48 -5.23 6.98
C ALA A 202 -2.46 -6.73 6.69
N LEU A 203 -3.60 -7.33 6.36
CA LEU A 203 -3.69 -8.74 5.96
C LEU A 203 -2.82 -9.04 4.72
N MET A 204 -2.81 -8.16 3.72
CA MET A 204 -1.96 -8.31 2.53
C MET A 204 -0.47 -8.32 2.88
N LEU A 205 -0.04 -7.46 3.81
CA LEU A 205 1.37 -7.25 4.14
C LEU A 205 1.88 -8.13 5.28
N THR A 206 1.02 -8.92 5.90
CA THR A 206 1.32 -9.67 7.13
C THR A 206 2.52 -10.62 6.99
N ASP A 207 2.71 -11.22 5.82
CA ASP A 207 3.83 -12.12 5.54
C ASP A 207 5.18 -11.40 5.58
N MET A 208 5.22 -10.18 5.05
CA MET A 208 6.43 -9.35 5.08
C MET A 208 6.69 -8.85 6.49
N VAL A 209 5.65 -8.38 7.19
CA VAL A 209 5.76 -7.86 8.54
C VAL A 209 6.19 -8.93 9.54
N SER A 210 5.61 -10.12 9.45
CA SER A 210 6.01 -11.26 10.28
C SER A 210 7.46 -11.65 10.03
N ARG A 211 7.89 -11.70 8.76
CA ARG A 211 9.27 -12.05 8.39
C ARG A 211 10.30 -11.02 8.86
N VAL A 212 10.00 -9.72 8.72
CA VAL A 212 10.98 -8.65 8.98
C VAL A 212 10.97 -8.22 10.45
N SER A 213 9.79 -8.12 11.06
CA SER A 213 9.61 -7.58 12.41
C SER A 213 9.31 -8.65 13.47
N GLY A 214 9.03 -9.89 13.07
CA GLY A 214 8.75 -10.99 14.00
C GLY A 214 7.34 -10.96 14.63
N TYR A 215 6.46 -10.05 14.19
CA TYR A 215 5.08 -10.02 14.64
C TYR A 215 4.29 -11.24 14.14
N GLU A 216 3.24 -11.60 14.86
CA GLU A 216 2.36 -12.70 14.45
C GLU A 216 1.66 -12.38 13.12
N ARG A 217 1.43 -13.43 12.33
CA ARG A 217 0.63 -13.30 11.12
C ARG A 217 -0.81 -13.01 11.48
N LEU A 218 -1.42 -12.12 10.71
CA LEU A 218 -2.81 -11.74 10.83
C LEU A 218 -3.71 -12.75 10.10
N ASP A 219 -4.91 -12.93 10.65
CA ASP A 219 -5.94 -13.85 10.16
C ASP A 219 -7.26 -13.07 10.01
N GLU A 220 -7.93 -13.22 8.86
CA GLU A 220 -9.23 -12.60 8.61
C GLU A 220 -10.33 -13.06 9.56
N ASN A 221 -10.19 -14.24 10.17
CA ASN A 221 -11.13 -14.78 11.14
C ASN A 221 -10.91 -14.19 12.54
N ASN A 222 -9.79 -13.50 12.77
CA ASN A 222 -9.49 -12.78 14.00
C ASN A 222 -9.51 -11.27 13.77
N ALA A 223 -10.70 -10.74 13.50
CA ALA A 223 -10.86 -9.31 13.22
C ALA A 223 -10.34 -8.43 14.38
N ALA A 224 -10.55 -8.82 15.64
CA ALA A 224 -10.02 -8.10 16.80
C ALA A 224 -8.49 -7.98 16.76
N GLY A 225 -7.77 -9.08 16.52
CA GLY A 225 -6.31 -9.09 16.40
C GLY A 225 -5.79 -8.23 15.25
N VAL A 226 -6.51 -8.18 14.13
CA VAL A 226 -6.17 -7.28 13.01
C VAL A 226 -6.28 -5.81 13.43
N TYR A 227 -7.34 -5.43 14.14
CA TYR A 227 -7.49 -4.06 14.60
C TYR A 227 -6.49 -3.69 15.69
N GLU A 228 -6.21 -4.60 16.62
CA GLU A 228 -5.18 -4.42 17.64
C GLU A 228 -3.82 -4.11 16.98
N ALA A 229 -3.42 -4.90 15.99
CA ALA A 229 -2.17 -4.70 15.27
C ALA A 229 -2.07 -3.35 14.54
N ILE A 230 -3.14 -2.89 13.88
CA ILE A 230 -3.09 -1.59 13.15
C ILE A 230 -3.29 -0.38 14.06
N MET A 231 -3.81 -0.57 15.28
CA MET A 231 -3.96 0.46 16.30
C MET A 231 -2.73 0.61 17.19
N ASP A 232 -1.96 -0.46 17.39
CA ASP A 232 -0.67 -0.40 18.09
C ASP A 232 0.32 0.50 17.32
N PRO A 233 0.92 1.53 17.94
CA PRO A 233 1.80 2.46 17.25
C PRO A 233 3.03 1.81 16.60
N ASP A 234 3.62 0.80 17.25
CA ASP A 234 4.88 0.20 16.79
C ASP A 234 4.61 -0.81 15.68
N VAL A 235 3.58 -1.64 15.84
CA VAL A 235 3.13 -2.57 14.79
C VAL A 235 2.62 -1.82 13.56
N SER A 236 1.88 -0.72 13.75
CA SER A 236 1.39 0.12 12.64
C SER A 236 2.53 0.74 11.81
N LEU A 237 3.64 1.17 12.45
CA LEU A 237 4.83 1.64 11.74
C LEU A 237 5.47 0.55 10.88
N ALA A 238 5.48 -0.70 11.34
CA ALA A 238 5.99 -1.83 10.57
C ALA A 238 5.13 -2.10 9.31
N TYR A 239 3.80 -2.08 9.44
CA TYR A 239 2.89 -2.20 8.28
C TYR A 239 3.03 -1.06 7.29
N MET A 240 3.26 0.16 7.78
CA MET A 240 3.55 1.31 6.94
C MET A 240 4.85 1.14 6.14
N ALA A 241 5.94 0.73 6.80
CA ALA A 241 7.21 0.47 6.12
C ALA A 241 7.09 -0.68 5.11
N ALA A 242 6.36 -1.75 5.44
CA ALA A 242 6.07 -2.86 4.54
C ALA A 242 5.32 -2.40 3.28
N SER A 243 4.33 -1.51 3.42
CA SER A 243 3.56 -0.97 2.29
C SER A 243 4.45 -0.18 1.31
N ILE A 244 5.33 0.66 1.85
CA ILE A 244 6.29 1.45 1.07
C ILE A 244 7.31 0.54 0.39
N ARG A 245 7.92 -0.40 1.14
CA ARG A 245 8.87 -1.38 0.61
C ARG A 245 8.27 -2.16 -0.54
N HIS A 246 7.07 -2.69 -0.34
CA HIS A 246 6.33 -3.43 -1.35
C HIS A 246 6.07 -2.56 -2.60
N SER A 247 5.69 -1.29 -2.44
CA SER A 247 5.50 -0.38 -3.58
C SER A 247 6.77 -0.20 -4.41
N ILE A 248 7.94 -0.05 -3.76
CA ILE A 248 9.23 0.03 -4.45
C ILE A 248 9.55 -1.28 -5.18
N ASP A 249 9.32 -2.43 -4.53
CA ASP A 249 9.57 -3.74 -5.15
C ASP A 249 8.66 -4.02 -6.34
N ALA A 250 7.37 -3.69 -6.23
CA ALA A 250 6.40 -3.85 -7.29
C ALA A 250 6.79 -3.06 -8.54
N TYR A 251 7.15 -1.78 -8.39
CA TYR A 251 7.61 -0.97 -9.52
C TYR A 251 8.92 -1.48 -10.12
N ARG A 252 9.87 -1.90 -9.27
CA ARG A 252 11.14 -2.44 -9.74
C ARG A 252 10.96 -3.73 -10.54
N SER A 253 10.14 -4.66 -10.04
CA SER A 253 9.97 -5.99 -10.61
C SER A 253 8.96 -6.07 -11.76
N ILE A 254 7.88 -5.28 -11.71
CA ILE A 254 6.80 -5.32 -12.70
C ILE A 254 6.99 -4.26 -13.78
N ALA A 255 7.32 -3.03 -13.39
CA ALA A 255 7.47 -1.91 -14.33
C ALA A 255 8.91 -1.71 -14.81
N GLY A 256 9.89 -2.43 -14.24
CA GLY A 256 11.30 -2.21 -14.52
C GLY A 256 11.77 -0.83 -14.07
N MET A 257 11.15 -0.24 -13.04
CA MET A 257 11.44 1.12 -12.58
C MET A 257 11.78 1.17 -11.10
N ASP A 258 12.93 1.76 -10.79
CA ASP A 258 13.35 1.96 -9.41
C ASP A 258 12.89 3.33 -8.89
N ILE A 259 11.87 3.32 -8.03
CA ILE A 259 11.31 4.51 -7.38
C ILE A 259 11.92 4.80 -6.00
N SER A 260 12.97 4.06 -5.58
CA SER A 260 13.55 4.17 -4.23
C SER A 260 14.20 5.53 -3.94
N ASN A 261 14.49 6.34 -4.95
CA ASN A 261 15.04 7.69 -4.77
C ASN A 261 14.00 8.82 -4.93
N ASN A 262 12.70 8.48 -5.05
CA ASN A 262 11.64 9.49 -5.18
C ASN A 262 10.55 9.26 -4.10
N PRO A 263 10.66 9.94 -2.94
CA PRO A 263 9.69 9.80 -1.85
C PRO A 263 8.29 10.28 -2.24
N GLY A 264 8.16 11.26 -3.14
CA GLY A 264 6.86 11.68 -3.67
C GLY A 264 6.11 10.56 -4.39
N LEU A 265 6.80 9.72 -5.17
CA LEU A 265 6.17 8.56 -5.79
C LEU A 265 5.73 7.51 -4.78
N THR A 266 6.57 7.20 -3.79
CA THR A 266 6.17 6.27 -2.73
C THR A 266 5.00 6.80 -1.90
N ALA A 267 4.97 8.11 -1.60
CA ALA A 267 3.86 8.74 -0.89
C ALA A 267 2.59 8.77 -1.74
N THR A 268 2.71 8.96 -3.06
CA THR A 268 1.60 8.82 -4.00
C THR A 268 1.00 7.42 -3.89
N LEU A 269 1.81 6.38 -4.01
CA LEU A 269 1.38 4.97 -3.92
C LEU A 269 0.79 4.63 -2.56
N TYR A 270 1.36 5.19 -1.49
CA TYR A 270 0.80 5.07 -0.14
C TYR A 270 -0.63 5.63 -0.07
N ASN A 271 -0.86 6.79 -0.69
CA ASN A 271 -2.17 7.42 -0.71
C ASN A 271 -3.20 6.67 -1.58
N VAL A 272 -2.79 6.17 -2.75
CA VAL A 272 -3.72 5.63 -3.75
C VAL A 272 -3.84 4.10 -3.76
N GLY A 273 -2.92 3.39 -3.09
CA GLY A 273 -2.86 1.94 -3.03
C GLY A 273 -2.65 1.24 -4.37
N ASN A 274 -2.75 -0.09 -4.35
CA ASN A 274 -2.63 -1.01 -5.49
C ASN A 274 -1.36 -0.82 -6.35
N PRO A 275 -0.15 -0.84 -5.74
CA PRO A 275 1.09 -0.65 -6.49
C PRO A 275 1.28 -1.68 -7.61
N ASP A 276 0.96 -2.96 -7.41
CA ASP A 276 1.10 -4.01 -8.44
C ASP A 276 0.32 -3.70 -9.71
N GLN A 277 -0.96 -3.33 -9.58
CA GLN A 277 -1.80 -3.01 -10.73
C GLN A 277 -1.31 -1.76 -11.46
N ARG A 278 -0.82 -0.77 -10.72
CA ARG A 278 -0.29 0.48 -11.28
C ARG A 278 1.05 0.25 -11.99
N ALA A 279 1.92 -0.56 -11.40
CA ALA A 279 3.18 -0.97 -12.02
C ALA A 279 2.91 -1.78 -13.29
N ALA A 280 1.96 -2.73 -13.27
CA ALA A 280 1.56 -3.48 -14.47
C ALA A 280 1.00 -2.57 -15.57
N ALA A 281 0.16 -1.59 -15.20
CA ALA A 281 -0.38 -0.62 -16.16
C ALA A 281 0.72 0.26 -16.77
N LEU A 282 1.73 0.65 -15.97
CA LEU A 282 2.89 1.39 -16.46
C LEU A 282 3.75 0.53 -17.39
N ALA A 283 4.04 -0.70 -17.00
CA ALA A 283 4.78 -1.67 -17.81
C ALA A 283 4.13 -1.85 -19.19
N ALA A 284 2.80 -2.02 -19.21
CA ALA A 284 2.04 -2.17 -20.45
C ALA A 284 2.13 -0.93 -21.36
N LYS A 285 2.15 0.29 -20.80
CA LYS A 285 2.34 1.52 -21.59
C LYS A 285 3.73 1.58 -22.22
N ASN A 286 4.76 1.16 -21.49
CA ASN A 286 6.16 1.24 -21.95
C ASN A 286 6.54 0.15 -22.96
N GLN A 287 5.67 -0.84 -23.23
CA GLN A 287 5.89 -1.81 -24.30
C GLN A 287 5.97 -1.17 -25.69
N GLY A 288 5.41 0.04 -25.86
CA GLY A 288 5.45 0.80 -27.11
C GLY A 288 6.81 1.44 -27.46
N GLY A 289 7.81 1.34 -26.58
CA GLY A 289 9.16 1.88 -26.80
C GLY A 289 9.36 3.34 -26.35
N GLU A 290 8.28 4.08 -26.08
CA GLU A 290 8.34 5.36 -25.36
C GLU A 290 8.38 5.10 -23.85
N VAL A 291 9.36 5.69 -23.16
CA VAL A 291 9.47 5.57 -21.70
C VAL A 291 8.50 6.55 -21.05
N HIS A 292 7.40 6.03 -20.51
CA HIS A 292 6.54 6.79 -19.60
C HIS A 292 7.02 6.61 -18.17
N TRP A 293 7.22 7.73 -17.49
CA TRP A 293 7.56 7.76 -16.07
C TRP A 293 6.31 7.73 -15.19
N PRO A 294 6.38 7.17 -13.97
CA PRO A 294 5.34 7.35 -12.99
C PRO A 294 5.27 8.82 -12.56
N GLU A 295 4.08 9.25 -12.18
CA GLU A 295 3.80 10.63 -11.81
C GLU A 295 3.25 10.71 -10.39
N GLU A 296 3.63 11.77 -9.68
CA GLU A 296 3.09 12.05 -8.36
C GLU A 296 1.64 12.53 -8.45
N ASN A 297 0.83 12.16 -7.46
CA ASN A 297 -0.42 12.88 -7.21
C ASN A 297 -0.15 14.11 -6.32
N TYR A 298 -1.20 14.86 -5.95
CA TYR A 298 -1.11 16.02 -5.07
C TYR A 298 -0.37 15.75 -3.75
N TYR A 299 -0.45 14.50 -3.27
CA TYR A 299 0.16 14.03 -2.04
C TYR A 299 1.67 13.87 -2.19
N GLY A 300 2.09 13.11 -3.21
CA GLY A 300 3.51 12.96 -3.54
C GLY A 300 4.16 14.26 -3.97
N TRP A 301 3.41 15.11 -4.66
CA TRP A 301 3.88 16.40 -5.12
C TRP A 301 4.33 17.29 -3.96
N LEU A 302 3.52 17.35 -2.89
CA LEU A 302 3.85 18.09 -1.66
C LEU A 302 5.13 17.55 -1.02
N VAL A 303 5.27 16.22 -0.95
CA VAL A 303 6.45 15.59 -0.31
C VAL A 303 7.73 15.98 -1.05
N ASN A 304 7.71 15.96 -2.38
CA ASN A 304 8.86 16.38 -3.19
C ASN A 304 9.10 17.90 -3.11
N ASP A 305 8.05 18.73 -3.08
CA ASP A 305 8.18 20.19 -2.91
C ASP A 305 8.83 20.55 -1.56
N LYS A 306 8.51 19.78 -0.53
CA LYS A 306 9.01 19.99 0.84
C LYS A 306 10.21 19.11 1.21
N LEU A 307 10.81 18.42 0.24
CA LEU A 307 11.77 17.36 0.50
C LEU A 307 12.93 17.82 1.39
N ALA A 308 13.57 18.94 1.07
CA ALA A 308 14.70 19.46 1.84
C ALA A 308 14.33 19.81 3.30
N GLU A 309 13.12 20.30 3.53
CA GLU A 309 12.61 20.59 4.89
C GLU A 309 12.34 19.30 5.67
N LEU A 310 11.74 18.30 5.01
CA LEU A 310 11.42 17.01 5.61
C LEU A 310 12.66 16.17 5.89
N GLU A 311 13.69 16.25 5.05
CA GLU A 311 14.98 15.60 5.29
C GLU A 311 15.69 16.20 6.51
N GLY A 312 15.50 17.48 6.80
CA GLY A 312 16.02 18.13 8.01
C GLY A 312 15.44 17.58 9.34
N LEU A 313 14.41 16.73 9.28
CA LEU A 313 13.86 16.03 10.43
C LEU A 313 14.68 14.78 10.80
N LEU A 314 15.41 14.21 9.84
CA LEU A 314 16.22 13.00 9.94
C LEU A 314 17.67 13.33 10.32
#